data_AF-A0A923P3V5-F1
#
_entry.id   AF-A0A923P3V5-F1
#
_cell.length_a   1.000
_cell.length_b   1.000
_cell.length_c   1.000
_cell.angle_alpha   90.00
_cell.angle_beta   90.00
_cell.angle_gamma   90.00
#
_symmetry.space_group_name_H-M   'P 1'
#
loop_
_entity.id
_entity.type
_entity.pdbx_description
1 polymer ?
#
loop_
_entity_poly.entity_id
_entity_poly.type
_entity_poly.pdbx_seq_one_letter_code
_entity_poly.pdbx_strand_id
1 'polypeptide(L)'
;MVTRQALLIGGLVLLLGAPVRPAPIEYAGLLDFVDVDLGGAVYSGRGIGTAFTGTIDDVTFSGSLSDGVIPTAFTCCIDADGMEFSDNVMVDAAIAARLNSWVGSGGAFAPGHLLDLIDIEGDALTASGGRIEIGLSYVLDPTAFSGSGAAAYPFDPADLYVAVFFIFEENALGEEIYSAMGNLEPVPLPPTLGLLVTGFLASLAAARRRGQRGCRCYGFGNLLSR
;
A
#
# COMPACT_ATOMS: atom_id res chain seq x y z
N MET A 1 7.93 53.24 49.87
CA MET A 1 7.50 52.86 48.51
C MET A 1 8.55 51.91 47.95
N VAL A 2 8.25 50.61 47.88
CA VAL A 2 9.14 49.59 47.33
C VAL A 2 8.40 48.93 46.18
N THR A 3 8.90 49.13 44.96
CA THR A 3 8.44 48.49 43.73
C THR A 3 8.90 47.04 43.70
N ARG A 4 7.95 46.08 43.65
CA ARG A 4 8.24 44.69 43.37
C ARG A 4 8.01 44.41 41.88
N GLN A 5 9.11 44.16 41.17
CA GLN A 5 9.12 43.47 39.88
C GLN A 5 8.67 42.03 40.10
N ALA A 6 7.66 41.57 39.35
CA ALA A 6 7.32 40.16 39.23
C ALA A 6 7.76 39.67 37.85
N LEU A 7 8.71 38.76 37.90
CA LEU A 7 9.38 38.07 36.81
C LEU A 7 8.38 37.15 36.09
N LEU A 8 8.08 37.42 34.82
CA LEU A 8 7.40 36.48 33.92
C LEU A 8 8.42 35.41 33.51
N ILE A 9 8.43 34.28 34.23
CA ILE A 9 9.14 33.07 33.79
C ILE A 9 8.32 32.46 32.66
N GLY A 10 8.82 32.60 31.44
CA GLY A 10 8.30 31.91 30.26
C GLY A 10 8.42 30.40 30.45
N GLY A 11 7.26 29.74 30.56
CA GLY A 11 7.18 28.29 30.48
C GLY A 11 7.47 27.85 29.05
N LEU A 12 8.70 27.43 28.79
CA LEU A 12 9.03 26.57 27.67
C LEU A 12 8.36 25.21 27.95
N VAL A 13 7.17 25.00 27.37
CA VAL A 13 6.54 23.68 27.33
C VAL A 13 7.43 22.83 26.44
N LEU A 14 8.29 22.01 27.05
CA LEU A 14 8.80 20.81 26.39
C LEU A 14 7.58 19.94 26.07
N LEU A 15 7.09 20.04 24.84
CA LEU A 15 6.37 18.96 24.19
C LEU A 15 7.36 17.78 24.14
N LEU A 16 7.39 16.99 25.21
CA LEU A 16 7.90 15.64 25.18
C LEU A 16 7.12 14.96 24.06
N GLY A 17 7.77 14.79 22.90
CA GLY A 17 7.17 14.19 21.73
C GLY A 17 6.58 12.85 22.12
N ALA A 18 5.25 12.81 22.26
CA ALA A 18 4.56 11.55 22.15
C ALA A 18 5.03 10.93 20.83
N PRO A 19 5.42 9.65 20.80
CA PRO A 19 5.74 9.00 19.55
C PRO A 19 4.52 9.21 18.64
N VAL A 20 4.68 10.03 17.60
CA VAL A 20 3.69 10.15 16.55
C VAL A 20 3.70 8.79 15.89
N ARG A 21 2.76 7.92 16.28
CA ARG A 21 2.53 6.69 15.53
C ARG A 21 2.13 7.15 14.11
N PRO A 22 2.74 6.58 13.06
CA PRO A 22 2.25 6.79 11.71
C PRO A 22 0.73 6.57 11.69
N ALA A 23 -0.03 7.54 11.18
CA ALA A 23 -1.46 7.34 10.97
C ALA A 23 -1.65 6.25 9.90
N PRO A 24 -2.68 5.40 9.97
CA PRO A 24 -2.96 4.46 8.87
C PRO A 24 -3.08 5.18 7.52
N ILE A 25 -2.66 4.50 6.46
CA ILE A 25 -2.84 4.91 5.07
C ILE A 25 -4.32 4.77 4.73
N GLU A 26 -5.02 5.89 4.55
CA GLU A 26 -6.39 5.91 4.04
C GLU A 26 -6.37 6.02 2.52
N TYR A 27 -7.21 5.23 1.85
CA TYR A 27 -7.26 5.21 0.40
C TYR A 27 -8.69 5.05 -0.12
N ALA A 28 -8.91 5.57 -1.31
CA ALA A 28 -10.14 5.41 -2.04
C ALA A 28 -9.83 5.27 -3.53
N GLY A 29 -10.58 4.43 -4.23
CA GLY A 29 -10.40 4.18 -5.64
C GLY A 29 -11.66 3.61 -6.27
N LEU A 30 -11.64 3.51 -7.59
CA LEU A 30 -12.69 2.83 -8.35
C LEU A 30 -12.16 1.49 -8.84
N LEU A 31 -13.00 0.46 -8.77
CA LEU A 31 -12.70 -0.83 -9.39
C LEU A 31 -12.53 -0.63 -10.90
N ASP A 32 -11.36 -0.92 -11.45
CA ASP A 32 -11.06 -0.68 -12.86
C ASP A 32 -10.95 -1.98 -13.65
N PHE A 33 -10.65 -3.08 -12.97
CA PHE A 33 -10.39 -4.36 -13.59
C PHE A 33 -10.82 -5.52 -12.70
N VAL A 34 -11.38 -6.56 -13.33
CA VAL A 34 -11.68 -7.85 -12.72
C VAL A 34 -11.10 -8.89 -13.67
N ASP A 35 -10.12 -9.64 -13.19
CA ASP A 35 -9.48 -10.72 -13.95
C ASP A 35 -10.27 -12.02 -13.82
N VAL A 36 -10.65 -12.35 -12.59
CA VAL A 36 -11.38 -13.56 -12.24
C VAL A 36 -12.63 -13.19 -11.46
N ASP A 37 -13.77 -13.77 -11.84
CA ASP A 37 -15.00 -13.79 -11.06
C ASP A 37 -15.79 -15.08 -11.35
N LEU A 38 -15.55 -16.12 -10.54
CA LEU A 38 -16.20 -17.42 -10.66
C LEU A 38 -17.53 -17.51 -9.89
N GLY A 39 -17.94 -16.42 -9.24
CA GLY A 39 -19.08 -16.42 -8.33
C GLY A 39 -18.73 -16.93 -6.93
N GLY A 40 -19.48 -16.46 -5.92
CA GLY A 40 -19.35 -16.94 -4.53
C GLY A 40 -18.23 -16.28 -3.71
N ALA A 41 -17.43 -15.42 -4.34
CA ALA A 41 -16.52 -14.50 -3.66
C ALA A 41 -17.28 -13.36 -2.95
N VAL A 42 -16.66 -12.74 -1.95
CA VAL A 42 -17.20 -11.63 -1.16
C VAL A 42 -17.56 -10.45 -2.06
N TYR A 43 -16.68 -10.11 -3.01
CA TYR A 43 -16.88 -8.99 -3.94
C TYR A 43 -17.30 -9.43 -5.35
N SER A 44 -17.77 -10.66 -5.52
CA SER A 44 -18.30 -11.14 -6.81
C SER A 44 -19.44 -10.26 -7.33
N GLY A 45 -19.45 -10.00 -8.64
CA GLY A 45 -20.48 -9.22 -9.31
C GLY A 45 -20.39 -7.70 -9.12
N ARG A 46 -19.32 -7.18 -8.50
CA ARG A 46 -19.07 -5.73 -8.48
C ARG A 46 -18.65 -5.24 -9.85
N GLY A 47 -19.38 -4.26 -10.37
CA GLY A 47 -19.10 -3.68 -11.67
C GLY A 47 -17.88 -2.75 -11.64
N ILE A 48 -17.18 -2.65 -12.77
CA ILE A 48 -16.18 -1.60 -12.99
C ILE A 48 -16.81 -0.22 -12.67
N GLY A 49 -16.07 0.63 -11.97
CA GLY A 49 -16.54 1.90 -11.42
C GLY A 49 -17.13 1.82 -10.01
N THR A 50 -17.21 0.63 -9.41
CA THR A 50 -17.61 0.51 -8.00
C THR A 50 -16.57 1.20 -7.12
N ALA A 51 -17.00 2.10 -6.26
CA ALA A 51 -16.11 2.80 -5.34
C ALA A 51 -15.72 1.89 -4.17
N PHE A 52 -14.42 1.87 -3.89
CA PHE A 52 -13.86 1.22 -2.73
C PHE A 52 -13.13 2.25 -1.86
N THR A 53 -13.24 2.06 -0.56
CA THR A 53 -12.49 2.81 0.46
C THR A 53 -11.81 1.81 1.38
N GLY A 54 -10.60 2.12 1.80
CA GLY A 54 -9.89 1.27 2.73
C GLY A 54 -8.89 2.03 3.59
N THR A 55 -8.36 1.29 4.55
CA THR A 55 -7.32 1.74 5.46
C THR A 55 -6.27 0.63 5.59
N ILE A 56 -5.00 0.99 5.63
CA ILE A 56 -3.89 0.09 5.92
C ILE A 56 -2.97 0.73 6.94
N ASP A 57 -2.76 0.07 8.07
CA ASP A 57 -1.63 0.35 8.95
C ASP A 57 -0.44 -0.47 8.47
N ASP A 58 0.54 0.19 7.86
CA ASP A 58 1.75 -0.41 7.30
C ASP A 58 2.78 -0.82 8.39
N VAL A 59 2.50 -0.52 9.65
CA VAL A 59 3.29 -0.95 10.81
C VAL A 59 2.71 -2.22 11.42
N THR A 60 1.38 -2.31 11.51
CA THR A 60 0.70 -3.50 12.07
C THR A 60 0.13 -4.43 11.02
N PHE A 61 0.29 -4.13 9.73
CA PHE A 61 -0.21 -4.93 8.61
C PHE A 61 -1.68 -5.33 8.78
N SER A 62 -2.47 -4.34 9.20
CA SER A 62 -3.89 -4.51 9.51
C SER A 62 -4.66 -3.39 8.87
N GLY A 63 -5.90 -3.66 8.51
CA GLY A 63 -6.65 -2.70 7.74
C GLY A 63 -8.06 -3.16 7.42
N SER A 64 -8.65 -2.45 6.47
CA SER A 64 -9.95 -2.80 5.93
C SER A 64 -10.11 -2.29 4.51
N LEU A 65 -11.03 -2.92 3.79
CA LEU A 65 -11.55 -2.47 2.51
C LEU A 65 -13.07 -2.60 2.55
N SER A 66 -13.75 -1.65 1.90
CA SER A 66 -15.19 -1.64 1.81
C SER A 66 -15.64 -1.01 0.50
N ASP A 67 -16.68 -1.58 -0.09
CA ASP A 67 -17.44 -1.01 -1.22
C ASP A 67 -18.61 -0.11 -0.76
N GLY A 68 -18.65 0.23 0.54
CA GLY A 68 -19.74 0.95 1.19
C GLY A 68 -20.88 0.07 1.68
N VAL A 69 -20.88 -1.23 1.35
CA VAL A 69 -21.86 -2.22 1.79
C VAL A 69 -21.20 -3.31 2.63
N ILE A 70 -20.12 -3.90 2.12
CA ILE A 70 -19.41 -5.00 2.75
C ILE A 70 -18.07 -4.48 3.26
N PRO A 71 -17.84 -4.46 4.59
CA PRO A 71 -16.53 -4.23 5.15
C PRO A 71 -15.78 -5.56 5.30
N THR A 72 -14.62 -5.69 4.65
CA THR A 72 -13.65 -6.73 4.95
C THR A 72 -12.53 -6.12 5.78
N ALA A 73 -12.44 -6.52 7.05
CA ALA A 73 -11.32 -6.18 7.90
C ALA A 73 -10.30 -7.31 7.90
N PHE A 74 -9.03 -6.96 7.81
CA PHE A 74 -7.91 -7.89 7.99
C PHE A 74 -7.07 -7.44 9.18
N THR A 75 -6.66 -8.41 9.96
CA THR A 75 -5.66 -8.24 11.02
C THR A 75 -4.38 -8.92 10.57
N CYS A 76 -3.24 -8.53 11.13
CA CYS A 76 -1.96 -9.11 10.71
C CYS A 76 -2.02 -10.65 10.55
N CYS A 77 -1.37 -11.07 9.46
CA CYS A 77 -1.00 -12.39 9.00
C CYS A 77 -2.00 -13.53 9.29
N ILE A 78 -2.74 -13.94 8.25
CA ILE A 78 -3.23 -15.33 8.16
C ILE A 78 -2.26 -16.16 7.30
N ASP A 79 -1.56 -15.53 6.33
CA ASP A 79 -0.40 -16.13 5.64
C ASP A 79 0.67 -15.12 5.11
N ALA A 80 0.37 -13.82 4.95
CA ALA A 80 1.33 -12.82 4.40
C ALA A 80 2.20 -12.07 5.44
N ASP A 81 3.45 -11.72 5.08
CA ASP A 81 4.40 -10.88 5.86
C ASP A 81 4.00 -9.38 5.88
N GLY A 82 2.84 -9.05 5.29
CA GLY A 82 2.19 -7.74 5.34
C GLY A 82 2.79 -6.68 4.41
N MET A 83 4.06 -6.82 4.02
CA MET A 83 4.70 -5.93 3.04
C MET A 83 5.75 -6.68 2.21
N GLU A 84 5.63 -6.60 0.89
CA GLU A 84 6.55 -7.18 -0.09
C GLU A 84 7.25 -6.10 -0.91
N PHE A 85 8.52 -6.35 -1.25
CA PHE A 85 9.35 -5.51 -2.12
C PHE A 85 9.84 -6.33 -3.30
N SER A 86 9.38 -6.01 -4.51
CA SER A 86 9.81 -6.68 -5.72
C SER A 86 10.70 -5.77 -6.57
N ASP A 87 11.97 -6.15 -6.72
CA ASP A 87 13.00 -5.40 -7.44
C ASP A 87 13.12 -5.89 -8.89
N ASN A 88 13.05 -4.95 -9.85
CA ASN A 88 13.20 -5.22 -11.28
C ASN A 88 12.23 -6.29 -11.82
N VAL A 89 10.94 -6.16 -11.49
CA VAL A 89 9.87 -6.98 -12.07
C VAL A 89 9.74 -6.65 -13.56
N MET A 90 9.86 -7.69 -14.38
CA MET A 90 9.74 -7.55 -15.83
C MET A 90 8.27 -7.48 -16.24
N VAL A 91 7.94 -6.43 -16.99
CA VAL A 91 6.62 -6.17 -17.55
C VAL A 91 6.39 -7.03 -18.78
N ASP A 92 5.22 -7.64 -18.89
CA ASP A 92 4.76 -8.31 -20.10
C ASP A 92 3.79 -7.42 -20.92
N ALA A 93 3.19 -7.97 -21.97
CA ALA A 93 2.26 -7.23 -22.82
C ALA A 93 0.93 -6.87 -22.14
N ALA A 94 0.39 -7.76 -21.30
CA ALA A 94 -0.87 -7.53 -20.62
C ALA A 94 -0.70 -6.43 -19.56
N ILE A 95 0.38 -6.50 -18.80
CA ILE A 95 0.74 -5.54 -17.75
C ILE A 95 1.06 -4.18 -18.35
N ALA A 96 1.86 -4.14 -19.43
CA ALA A 96 2.15 -2.90 -20.13
C ALA A 96 0.87 -2.21 -20.58
N ALA A 97 -0.05 -2.95 -21.20
CA ALA A 97 -1.34 -2.43 -21.63
C ALA A 97 -2.15 -1.90 -20.44
N ARG A 98 -2.13 -2.60 -19.30
CA ARG A 98 -2.84 -2.20 -18.10
C ARG A 98 -2.27 -0.93 -17.48
N LEU A 99 -0.96 -0.87 -17.24
CA LEU A 99 -0.30 0.31 -16.70
C LEU A 99 -0.49 1.53 -17.59
N ASN A 100 -0.33 1.37 -18.91
CA ASN A 100 -0.58 2.46 -19.87
C ASN A 100 -2.03 2.97 -19.83
N SER A 101 -3.00 2.13 -19.45
CA SER A 101 -4.39 2.58 -19.28
C SER A 101 -4.61 3.46 -18.04
N TRP A 102 -3.76 3.34 -17.01
CA TRP A 102 -3.83 4.15 -15.80
C TRP A 102 -2.96 5.41 -15.87
N VAL A 103 -1.74 5.30 -16.39
CA VAL A 103 -0.78 6.42 -16.46
C VAL A 103 -1.05 7.35 -17.67
N GLY A 104 -1.96 6.96 -18.56
CA GLY A 104 -2.42 7.76 -19.69
C GLY A 104 -1.28 8.05 -20.70
N SER A 105 -1.34 9.23 -21.35
CA SER A 105 -0.37 9.61 -22.41
C SER A 105 1.07 9.83 -21.94
N GLY A 106 1.34 9.71 -20.64
CA GLY A 106 2.69 9.73 -20.05
C GLY A 106 3.31 8.33 -19.87
N GLY A 107 2.52 7.26 -20.02
CA GLY A 107 2.98 5.88 -19.91
C GLY A 107 3.53 5.36 -21.23
N ALA A 108 4.80 4.94 -21.24
CA ALA A 108 5.42 4.23 -22.36
C ALA A 108 5.82 2.81 -21.93
N PHE A 109 5.01 2.13 -21.10
CA PHE A 109 5.31 0.77 -20.69
C PHE A 109 5.23 -0.16 -21.90
N ALA A 110 6.24 -1.02 -22.04
CA ALA A 110 6.32 -2.02 -23.08
C ALA A 110 6.81 -3.34 -22.47
N PRO A 111 6.53 -4.48 -23.12
CA PRO A 111 7.10 -5.76 -22.72
C PRO A 111 8.63 -5.66 -22.58
N GLY A 112 9.17 -6.20 -21.49
CA GLY A 112 10.60 -6.17 -21.16
C GLY A 112 11.04 -4.93 -20.38
N HIS A 113 10.17 -3.94 -20.15
CA HIS A 113 10.44 -2.89 -19.16
C HIS A 113 10.53 -3.48 -17.76
N LEU A 114 11.28 -2.83 -16.88
CA LEU A 114 11.43 -3.20 -15.48
C LEU A 114 10.68 -2.22 -14.59
N LEU A 115 10.16 -2.71 -13.47
CA LEU A 115 9.46 -1.94 -12.45
C LEU A 115 9.91 -2.40 -11.06
N ASP A 116 9.84 -1.49 -10.12
CA ASP A 116 9.92 -1.80 -8.70
C ASP A 116 8.51 -1.79 -8.10
N LEU A 117 8.20 -2.71 -7.19
CA LEU A 117 6.90 -2.81 -6.54
C LEU A 117 7.02 -2.80 -5.02
N ILE A 118 6.07 -2.13 -4.38
CA ILE A 118 5.81 -2.28 -2.95
C ILE A 118 4.37 -2.71 -2.79
N ASP A 119 4.17 -3.93 -2.30
CA ASP A 119 2.86 -4.43 -1.97
C ASP A 119 2.69 -4.35 -0.44
N ILE A 120 1.57 -3.80 0.03
CA ILE A 120 1.18 -3.78 1.43
C ILE A 120 -0.18 -4.44 1.52
N GLU A 121 -0.25 -5.59 2.18
CA GLU A 121 -1.40 -6.48 2.08
C GLU A 121 -1.76 -7.12 3.40
N GLY A 122 -2.95 -7.70 3.45
CA GLY A 122 -3.36 -8.51 4.57
C GLY A 122 -4.52 -9.44 4.22
N ASP A 123 -4.65 -10.45 5.04
CA ASP A 123 -5.60 -11.55 4.84
C ASP A 123 -6.77 -11.47 5.80
N ALA A 124 -7.93 -11.93 5.33
CA ALA A 124 -9.07 -12.28 6.17
C ALA A 124 -9.65 -13.64 5.77
N LEU A 125 -10.19 -14.36 6.74
CA LEU A 125 -10.97 -15.56 6.47
C LEU A 125 -12.36 -15.18 5.97
N THR A 126 -12.83 -15.87 4.94
CA THR A 126 -14.20 -15.74 4.47
C THR A 126 -15.12 -16.69 5.23
N ALA A 127 -16.42 -16.37 5.29
CA ALA A 127 -17.40 -17.22 5.97
C ALA A 127 -17.55 -18.61 5.32
N SER A 128 -17.15 -18.77 4.05
CA SER A 128 -17.13 -20.05 3.34
C SER A 128 -15.89 -20.91 3.66
N GLY A 129 -14.98 -20.41 4.50
CA GLY A 129 -13.73 -21.09 4.86
C GLY A 129 -12.58 -20.85 3.89
N GLY A 130 -12.74 -19.91 2.94
CA GLY A 130 -11.67 -19.45 2.06
C GLY A 130 -10.87 -18.28 2.66
N ARG A 131 -10.04 -17.66 1.82
CA ARG A 131 -9.21 -16.50 2.16
C ARG A 131 -9.54 -15.35 1.21
N ILE A 132 -9.56 -14.14 1.75
CA ILE A 132 -9.50 -12.91 0.96
C ILE A 132 -8.24 -12.16 1.35
N GLU A 133 -7.46 -11.81 0.36
CA GLU A 133 -6.26 -11.01 0.44
C GLU A 133 -6.54 -9.65 -0.21
N ILE A 134 -6.22 -8.59 0.52
CA ILE A 134 -6.47 -7.22 0.10
C ILE A 134 -5.22 -6.41 0.37
N GLY A 135 -4.84 -5.59 -0.59
CA GLY A 135 -3.68 -4.74 -0.40
C GLY A 135 -3.65 -3.51 -1.29
N LEU A 136 -2.59 -2.74 -1.08
CA LEU A 136 -2.13 -1.66 -1.92
C LEU A 136 -0.88 -2.11 -2.65
N SER A 137 -0.79 -1.81 -3.94
CA SER A 137 0.43 -1.98 -4.71
C SER A 137 0.89 -0.63 -5.23
N TYR A 138 2.13 -0.25 -4.92
CA TYR A 138 2.80 0.91 -5.49
C TYR A 138 3.73 0.45 -6.60
N VAL A 139 3.47 0.92 -7.81
CA VAL A 139 4.28 0.64 -8.98
C VAL A 139 5.24 1.80 -9.20
N LEU A 140 6.53 1.50 -9.16
CA LEU A 140 7.61 2.48 -9.10
C LEU A 140 8.57 2.34 -10.28
N ASP A 141 9.33 3.41 -10.51
CA ASP A 141 10.50 3.43 -11.36
C ASP A 141 11.49 2.32 -10.94
N PRO A 142 12.09 1.56 -11.89
CA PRO A 142 13.02 0.47 -11.56
C PRO A 142 14.33 0.92 -10.89
N THR A 143 14.54 2.24 -10.72
CA THR A 143 15.65 2.78 -9.95
C THR A 143 15.28 3.08 -8.49
N ALA A 144 14.01 2.96 -8.11
CA ALA A 144 13.49 3.26 -6.78
C ALA A 144 14.22 2.46 -5.69
N PHE A 145 14.58 1.20 -5.96
CA PHE A 145 15.24 0.36 -4.97
C PHE A 145 16.77 0.37 -5.07
N SER A 146 17.36 0.66 -6.23
CA SER A 146 18.82 0.73 -6.51
C SER A 146 19.74 -0.08 -5.56
N GLY A 147 19.37 -1.33 -5.25
CA GLY A 147 20.11 -2.27 -4.40
C GLY A 147 19.65 -2.47 -2.93
N SER A 148 18.54 -1.89 -2.47
CA SER A 148 17.95 -2.22 -1.16
C SER A 148 16.46 -1.91 -1.01
N GLY A 149 15.58 -2.79 -1.51
CA GLY A 149 14.10 -2.69 -1.46
C GLY A 149 13.54 -2.09 -0.16
N ALA A 150 13.54 -2.83 0.95
CA ALA A 150 12.95 -2.34 2.21
C ALA A 150 13.61 -1.08 2.81
N ALA A 151 14.85 -0.76 2.43
CA ALA A 151 15.50 0.47 2.91
C ALA A 151 15.10 1.71 2.10
N ALA A 152 14.50 1.49 0.92
CA ALA A 152 13.88 2.50 0.09
C ALA A 152 12.41 2.74 0.48
N TYR A 153 11.90 2.15 1.58
CA TYR A 153 10.60 2.50 2.15
C TYR A 153 10.74 3.50 3.31
N PRO A 154 10.01 4.62 3.28
CA PRO A 154 9.11 5.03 2.20
C PRO A 154 9.87 5.47 0.92
N PHE A 155 9.25 5.24 -0.24
CA PHE A 155 9.80 5.55 -1.56
C PHE A 155 9.73 7.05 -1.89
N ASP A 156 10.51 7.53 -2.86
CA ASP A 156 10.36 8.90 -3.36
C ASP A 156 9.05 9.01 -4.18
N PRO A 157 8.13 9.93 -3.87
CA PRO A 157 6.92 10.14 -4.67
C PRO A 157 7.20 10.42 -6.16
N ALA A 158 8.38 10.92 -6.50
CA ALA A 158 8.78 11.14 -7.90
C ALA A 158 8.99 9.83 -8.68
N ASP A 159 9.27 8.73 -7.98
CA ASP A 159 9.46 7.40 -8.58
C ASP A 159 8.11 6.68 -8.82
N LEU A 160 7.00 7.22 -8.32
CA LEU A 160 5.69 6.58 -8.41
C LEU A 160 5.06 6.74 -9.79
N TYR A 161 4.74 5.62 -10.42
CA TYR A 161 3.94 5.59 -11.64
C TYR A 161 2.44 5.47 -11.36
N VAL A 162 2.04 4.51 -10.53
CA VAL A 162 0.64 4.27 -10.19
C VAL A 162 0.54 3.61 -8.81
N ALA A 163 -0.54 3.87 -8.09
CA ALA A 163 -0.91 3.10 -6.91
C ALA A 163 -2.28 2.47 -7.14
N VAL A 164 -2.41 1.19 -6.81
CA VAL A 164 -3.65 0.44 -6.98
C VAL A 164 -4.04 -0.22 -5.67
N PHE A 165 -5.33 -0.41 -5.45
CA PHE A 165 -5.78 -1.45 -4.53
C PHE A 165 -6.01 -2.74 -5.31
N PHE A 166 -5.83 -3.87 -4.65
CA PHE A 166 -6.16 -5.18 -5.21
C PHE A 166 -6.97 -6.01 -4.23
N ILE A 167 -7.71 -6.96 -4.79
CA ILE A 167 -8.52 -7.95 -4.09
C ILE A 167 -8.21 -9.28 -4.74
N PHE A 168 -7.87 -10.28 -3.94
CA PHE A 168 -7.68 -11.65 -4.36
C PHE A 168 -8.43 -12.57 -3.40
N GLU A 169 -9.27 -13.46 -3.91
CA GLU A 169 -10.05 -14.38 -3.08
C GLU A 169 -9.85 -15.83 -3.52
N GLU A 170 -9.62 -16.70 -2.54
CA GLU A 170 -9.59 -18.14 -2.69
C GLU A 170 -10.79 -18.77 -1.98
N ASN A 171 -11.27 -19.88 -2.55
CA ASN A 171 -12.22 -20.74 -1.86
C ASN A 171 -11.54 -21.60 -0.77
N ALA A 172 -12.32 -22.41 -0.06
CA ALA A 172 -11.80 -23.29 1.00
C ALA A 172 -10.83 -24.39 0.52
N LEU A 173 -10.67 -24.57 -0.80
CA LEU A 173 -9.71 -25.49 -1.41
C LEU A 173 -8.41 -24.77 -1.84
N GLY A 174 -8.30 -23.46 -1.65
CA GLY A 174 -7.18 -22.65 -2.11
C GLY A 174 -7.22 -22.33 -3.61
N GLU A 175 -8.39 -22.47 -4.25
CA GLU A 175 -8.56 -22.09 -5.66
C GLU A 175 -8.99 -20.63 -5.74
N GLU A 176 -8.30 -19.86 -6.57
CA GLU A 176 -8.67 -18.49 -6.91
C GLU A 176 -10.08 -18.45 -7.51
N ILE A 177 -10.96 -17.66 -6.90
CA ILE A 177 -12.35 -17.47 -7.33
C ILE A 177 -12.66 -16.02 -7.68
N TYR A 178 -11.83 -15.08 -7.24
CA TYR A 178 -11.98 -13.66 -7.58
C TYR A 178 -10.63 -12.95 -7.53
N SER A 179 -10.37 -12.10 -8.52
CA SER A 179 -9.20 -11.25 -8.55
C SER A 179 -9.51 -9.96 -9.28
N ALA A 180 -9.25 -8.84 -8.62
CA ALA A 180 -9.65 -7.54 -9.13
C ALA A 180 -8.77 -6.41 -8.60
N MET A 181 -8.74 -5.30 -9.32
CA MET A 181 -7.88 -4.15 -9.04
C MET A 181 -8.55 -2.83 -9.40
N GLY A 182 -8.14 -1.76 -8.71
CA GLY A 182 -8.59 -0.41 -9.02
C GLY A 182 -7.53 0.64 -8.78
N ASN A 183 -7.48 1.65 -9.64
CA ASN A 183 -6.57 2.77 -9.49
C ASN A 183 -6.97 3.67 -8.33
N LEU A 184 -5.96 4.24 -7.65
CA LEU A 184 -6.14 5.13 -6.51
C LEU A 184 -5.90 6.58 -6.94
N GLU A 185 -6.94 7.39 -6.84
CA GLU A 185 -6.89 8.82 -7.11
C GLU A 185 -7.71 9.56 -6.04
N PRO A 186 -7.07 10.32 -5.12
CA PRO A 186 -5.63 10.60 -5.06
C PRO A 186 -4.79 9.39 -4.60
N VAL A 187 -3.52 9.35 -5.00
CA VAL A 187 -2.60 8.31 -4.54
C VAL A 187 -2.34 8.48 -3.04
N PRO A 188 -2.64 7.46 -2.22
CA PRO A 188 -2.27 7.50 -0.81
C PRO A 188 -0.74 7.38 -0.68
N LEU A 189 -0.12 8.24 0.12
CA LEU A 189 1.31 8.13 0.40
C LEU A 189 1.52 7.55 1.81
N PRO A 190 2.55 6.70 2.00
CA PRO A 190 2.95 6.26 3.32
C PRO A 190 3.09 7.43 4.31
N PRO A 191 2.74 7.24 5.59
CA PRO A 191 2.53 8.35 6.52
C PRO A 191 3.85 9.08 6.83
N THR A 192 4.98 8.39 6.69
CA THR A 192 6.34 8.94 6.80
C THR A 192 6.67 9.95 5.70
N LEU A 193 6.06 9.85 4.50
CA LEU A 193 6.18 10.85 3.42
C LEU A 193 5.27 12.06 3.65
N GLY A 194 4.05 11.82 4.13
CA GLY A 194 3.15 12.91 4.58
C GLY A 194 3.78 13.75 5.70
N LEU A 195 4.56 13.09 6.56
CA LEU A 195 5.40 13.72 7.58
C LEU A 195 6.68 14.34 7.03
N LEU A 196 7.23 13.93 5.88
CA LEU A 196 8.43 14.54 5.26
C LEU A 196 8.10 15.84 4.52
N VAL A 197 6.93 15.95 3.88
CA VAL A 197 6.47 17.23 3.32
C VAL A 197 6.22 18.26 4.43
N THR A 198 5.82 17.82 5.63
CA THR A 198 5.69 18.68 6.81
C THR A 198 6.97 18.75 7.66
N GLY A 199 7.90 17.82 7.47
CA GLY A 199 9.08 17.56 8.31
C GLY A 199 10.43 17.85 7.65
N PHE A 200 10.47 18.29 6.39
CA PHE A 200 11.71 18.85 5.79
C PHE A 200 12.16 20.15 6.49
N LEU A 201 11.32 20.72 7.35
CA LEU A 201 11.70 21.78 8.29
C LEU A 201 12.29 21.26 9.62
N ALA A 202 12.30 19.94 9.84
CA ALA A 202 12.68 19.29 11.09
C ALA A 202 13.72 18.17 10.86
N SER A 203 14.90 18.56 10.36
CA SER A 203 16.23 18.01 10.72
C SER A 203 16.46 16.49 10.65
N LEU A 204 17.42 16.03 9.84
CA LEU A 204 18.80 15.82 10.30
C LEU A 204 18.92 15.15 11.69
N ALA A 205 18.45 13.90 11.86
CA ALA A 205 18.80 13.09 13.03
C ALA A 205 18.61 11.58 12.81
N ALA A 206 19.72 10.83 12.86
CA ALA A 206 19.87 9.43 13.30
C ALA A 206 19.03 8.33 12.58
N ALA A 207 19.57 7.53 11.65
CA ALA A 207 20.58 6.44 11.75
C ALA A 207 20.08 5.05 12.26
N ARG A 208 20.12 4.05 11.34
CA ARG A 208 20.59 2.62 11.42
C ARG A 208 19.91 1.67 12.44
N ARG A 209 19.62 0.36 12.23
CA ARG A 209 19.94 -0.70 11.24
C ARG A 209 19.04 -1.96 11.47
N ARG A 210 18.52 -2.54 10.37
CA ARG A 210 18.52 -3.95 9.88
C ARG A 210 18.49 -5.20 10.80
N GLY A 211 17.65 -6.18 10.38
CA GLY A 211 17.87 -7.64 10.50
C GLY A 211 16.80 -8.47 9.76
N GLN A 212 17.18 -9.15 8.65
CA GLN A 212 16.35 -9.96 7.73
C GLN A 212 16.17 -11.44 8.14
N ARG A 213 15.11 -12.09 7.61
CA ARG A 213 14.96 -13.45 7.00
C ARG A 213 13.44 -13.74 6.98
N GLY A 214 12.70 -14.08 5.92
CA GLY A 214 12.97 -14.57 4.57
C GLY A 214 12.03 -15.76 4.30
N CYS A 215 10.88 -15.54 3.63
CA CYS A 215 9.99 -16.55 3.04
C CYS A 215 9.19 -15.93 1.87
N ARG A 216 8.69 -16.76 0.95
CA ARG A 216 8.17 -16.36 -0.37
C ARG A 216 6.72 -15.87 -0.30
N CYS A 217 6.49 -14.71 -0.91
CA CYS A 217 5.20 -14.04 -1.01
C CYS A 217 4.47 -14.40 -2.31
N TYR A 218 3.16 -14.16 -2.34
CA TYR A 218 2.31 -14.29 -3.51
C TYR A 218 1.63 -12.95 -3.87
N GLY A 219 2.34 -11.82 -3.77
CA GLY A 219 1.78 -10.49 -4.10
C GLY A 219 1.52 -10.24 -5.58
N PHE A 220 1.26 -8.98 -5.95
CA PHE A 220 0.94 -8.48 -7.30
C PHE A 220 1.82 -9.12 -8.40
N GLY A 221 3.09 -9.40 -8.09
CA GLY A 221 4.02 -10.17 -8.93
C GLY A 221 3.47 -11.49 -9.51
N ASN A 222 2.60 -12.23 -8.81
CA ASN A 222 1.95 -13.45 -9.33
C ASN A 222 0.81 -13.18 -10.31
N LEU A 223 0.07 -12.08 -10.12
CA LEU A 223 -0.87 -11.58 -11.12
C LEU A 223 -0.15 -11.01 -12.35
N LEU A 224 1.09 -10.55 -12.16
CA LEU A 224 1.99 -10.12 -13.23
C LEU A 224 2.82 -11.26 -13.87
N SER A 225 2.71 -12.51 -13.40
CA SER A 225 3.51 -13.63 -13.93
C SER A 225 2.68 -14.83 -14.40
N ARG A 226 1.37 -14.62 -14.59
CA ARG A 226 0.44 -15.55 -15.26
C ARG A 226 -0.11 -14.92 -16.53
#